data_AF-A0AAU9SVG4-F1
#
_entry.id   AF-A0AAU9SVG4-F1
#
_cell.length_a   1.000
_cell.length_b   1.000
_cell.length_c   1.000
_cell.angle_alpha   90.00
_cell.angle_beta   90.00
_cell.angle_gamma   90.00
#
_symmetry.space_group_name_H-M   'P 1'
#
loop_
_entity.id
_entity.type
_entity.pdbx_description
1 polymer ?
#
loop_
_entity_poly.entity_id
_entity_poly.type
_entity_poly.pdbx_seq_one_letter_code
_entity_poly.pdbx_strand_id
1 'polypeptide(L)'
;MNTADVAAEVKCLKRLIGMRCSNVYDISPKTYMFKLLNSNGITESGESEKVLLLMESGVRLHTTAYVRDKSNTPSGFTLKLRKHIRTRRLEDVHQLGYDRIIVFQFGLGVNAHYVILELYAQGNIILTDSEYMIMTLLRSHRDDNKGFAIMSRHRYPIEICRVFERTTVSKLQEALTAFSLKDLEAKDDEPKEQNGGKKGGKSNDYTGAKQFTLKNILGDALGYGPQLSEHIILDAGLVPSTKVSQDKNP
;
A
#
# COMPACT_ATOMS: atom_id res chain seq x y z
N MET A 1 -5.56 -1.90 5.22
CA MET A 1 -5.84 -1.26 3.92
C MET A 1 -5.12 -2.04 2.83
N ASN A 2 -5.87 -2.69 1.94
CA ASN A 2 -5.35 -3.40 0.77
C ASN A 2 -5.10 -2.42 -0.40
N THR A 3 -4.58 -2.90 -1.53
CA THR A 3 -4.30 -2.04 -2.71
C THR A 3 -5.55 -1.38 -3.29
N ALA A 4 -6.69 -2.10 -3.35
CA ALA A 4 -7.95 -1.55 -3.85
C ALA A 4 -8.53 -0.49 -2.91
N ASP A 5 -8.43 -0.70 -1.60
CA ASP A 5 -8.82 0.29 -0.59
C ASP A 5 -8.00 1.57 -0.75
N VAL A 6 -6.68 1.44 -1.01
CA VAL A 6 -5.81 2.59 -1.28
C VAL A 6 -6.27 3.34 -2.53
N ALA A 7 -6.57 2.64 -3.62
CA ALA A 7 -7.04 3.26 -4.86
C ALA A 7 -8.37 4.02 -4.64
N ALA A 8 -9.30 3.41 -3.90
CA ALA A 8 -10.56 4.03 -3.53
C ALA A 8 -10.37 5.27 -2.64
N GLU A 9 -9.54 5.16 -1.60
CA GLU A 9 -9.24 6.26 -0.69
C GLU A 9 -8.57 7.43 -1.43
N VAL A 10 -7.59 7.15 -2.30
CA VAL A 10 -6.96 8.18 -3.15
C VAL A 10 -8.00 8.90 -4.00
N LYS A 11 -8.97 8.18 -4.58
CA LYS A 11 -10.06 8.79 -5.35
C LYS A 11 -10.91 9.72 -4.48
N CYS A 12 -11.22 9.33 -3.25
CA CYS A 12 -11.94 10.17 -2.29
C CYS A 12 -11.13 11.41 -1.88
N LEU A 13 -9.83 11.27 -1.71
CA LEU A 13 -8.92 12.36 -1.29
C LEU A 13 -8.65 13.39 -2.38
N LYS A 14 -8.96 13.11 -3.65
CA LYS A 14 -8.83 14.11 -4.74
C LYS A 14 -9.63 15.39 -4.48
N ARG A 15 -10.70 15.33 -3.68
CA ARG A 15 -11.45 16.53 -3.25
C ARG A 15 -10.63 17.52 -2.43
N LEU A 16 -9.52 17.07 -1.85
CA LEU A 16 -8.62 17.89 -1.03
C LEU A 16 -7.60 18.68 -1.88
N ILE A 17 -7.47 18.35 -3.17
CA ILE A 17 -6.60 19.07 -4.09
C ILE A 17 -7.05 20.53 -4.17
N GLY A 18 -6.09 21.45 -4.10
CA GLY A 18 -6.33 22.89 -4.02
C GLY A 18 -6.34 23.43 -2.59
N MET A 19 -6.56 22.59 -1.57
CA MET A 19 -6.45 23.02 -0.17
C MET A 19 -4.99 23.26 0.22
N ARG A 20 -4.75 24.18 1.16
CA ARG A 20 -3.42 24.47 1.72
C ARG A 20 -3.17 23.71 3.01
N CYS A 21 -1.96 23.21 3.19
CA CYS A 21 -1.53 22.63 4.46
C CYS A 21 -1.36 23.73 5.51
N SER A 22 -2.34 23.89 6.39
CA SER A 22 -2.31 24.88 7.46
C SER A 22 -1.33 24.49 8.57
N ASN A 23 -1.36 23.22 8.99
CA ASN A 23 -0.48 22.72 10.02
C ASN A 23 -0.39 21.18 10.00
N VAL A 24 0.63 20.62 10.65
CA VAL A 24 0.80 19.18 10.87
C VAL A 24 0.97 18.93 12.36
N TYR A 25 0.26 17.97 12.94
CA TYR A 25 0.33 17.64 14.37
C TYR A 25 0.85 16.21 14.58
N ASP A 26 1.70 16.05 15.60
CA ASP A 26 2.04 14.74 16.14
C ASP A 26 0.89 14.26 17.04
N ILE A 27 0.34 13.08 16.71
CA ILE A 27 -0.62 12.38 17.57
C ILE A 27 0.07 11.21 18.28
N SER A 28 0.89 10.46 17.54
CA SER A 28 1.74 9.39 18.07
C SER A 28 3.03 9.31 17.24
N PRO A 29 4.05 8.52 17.64
CA PRO A 29 5.26 8.33 16.85
C PRO A 29 5.04 7.78 15.43
N LYS A 30 3.86 7.21 15.15
CA LYS A 30 3.48 6.69 13.82
C LYS A 30 2.27 7.39 13.21
N THR A 31 1.64 8.31 13.95
CA THR A 31 0.36 8.93 13.56
C THR A 31 0.48 10.44 13.53
N TYR A 32 0.18 11.00 12.36
CA TYR A 32 0.28 12.43 12.09
C TYR A 32 -1.05 12.95 11.56
N MET A 33 -1.41 14.16 11.95
CA MET A 33 -2.64 14.80 11.50
C MET A 33 -2.33 16.06 10.72
N PHE A 34 -2.71 16.08 9.45
CA PHE A 34 -2.53 17.19 8.53
C PHE A 34 -3.82 18.01 8.52
N LYS A 35 -3.72 19.28 8.92
CA LYS A 35 -4.84 20.23 8.83
C LYS A 35 -4.74 20.93 7.47
N LEU A 36 -5.72 20.67 6.62
CA LEU A 36 -5.87 21.30 5.32
C LEU A 36 -6.97 22.37 5.42
N LEU A 37 -6.74 23.53 4.79
CA LEU A 37 -7.69 24.63 4.70
C LEU A 37 -7.94 24.97 3.24
N ASN A 38 -9.22 25.03 2.87
CA ASN A 38 -9.62 25.51 1.55
C ASN A 38 -9.48 27.03 1.54
N SER A 39 -8.66 27.56 0.62
CA SER A 39 -8.48 29.01 0.50
C SER A 39 -9.61 29.68 -0.27
N ASN A 40 -10.42 28.90 -1.01
CA ASN A 40 -11.39 29.41 -1.98
C ASN A 40 -12.85 29.04 -1.63
N GLY A 41 -13.06 28.06 -0.74
CA GLY A 41 -14.37 27.61 -0.29
C GLY A 41 -14.84 28.39 0.92
N ILE A 42 -15.84 29.25 0.72
CA ILE A 42 -16.60 29.90 1.79
C ILE A 42 -17.71 28.91 2.18
N THR A 43 -17.72 28.43 3.42
CA THR A 43 -18.85 27.64 3.94
C THR A 43 -20.10 28.52 4.06
N GLU A 44 -21.28 27.94 4.21
CA GLU A 44 -22.53 28.71 4.45
C GLU A 44 -22.42 29.66 5.66
N SER A 45 -21.51 29.36 6.59
CA SER A 45 -21.17 30.18 7.76
C SER A 45 -20.13 31.28 7.50
N GLY A 46 -19.62 31.44 6.27
CA GLY A 46 -18.59 32.42 5.93
C GLY A 46 -17.15 32.00 6.26
N GLU A 47 -16.92 30.79 6.76
CA GLU A 47 -15.61 30.31 7.19
C GLU A 47 -14.90 29.51 6.08
N SER A 48 -13.56 29.46 6.14
CA SER A 48 -12.79 28.59 5.26
C SER A 48 -13.00 27.12 5.64
N GLU A 49 -13.40 26.30 4.67
CA GLU A 49 -13.55 24.85 4.87
C GLU A 49 -12.25 24.22 5.40
N LYS A 50 -12.37 23.45 6.49
CA LYS A 50 -11.25 22.78 7.15
C LYS A 50 -11.41 21.27 7.09
N VAL A 51 -10.34 20.57 6.73
CA VAL A 51 -10.29 19.11 6.73
C VAL A 51 -9.08 18.65 7.55
N LEU A 52 -9.31 17.67 8.42
CA LEU A 52 -8.23 16.98 9.14
C LEU A 52 -8.00 15.63 8.48
N LEU A 53 -6.79 15.42 7.96
CA LEU A 53 -6.35 14.18 7.35
C LEU A 53 -5.42 13.45 8.31
N LEU A 54 -5.82 12.27 8.76
CA LEU A 54 -5.03 11.43 9.66
C LEU A 54 -4.24 10.42 8.84
N MET A 55 -2.91 10.45 9.01
CA MET A 55 -1.97 9.52 8.39
C MET A 55 -1.33 8.66 9.46
N GLU A 56 -1.54 7.36 9.39
CA GLU A 56 -0.92 6.39 10.28
C GLU A 56 -0.05 5.44 9.48
N SER A 57 1.26 5.56 9.69
CA SER A 57 2.30 4.77 9.02
C SER A 57 1.99 3.28 9.10
N GLY A 58 1.83 2.62 7.94
CA GLY A 58 1.63 1.18 7.85
C GLY A 58 0.20 0.68 8.13
N VAL A 59 -0.73 1.57 8.51
CA VAL A 59 -2.04 1.15 9.03
C VAL A 59 -3.19 1.74 8.22
N ARG A 60 -3.33 3.08 8.21
CA ARG A 60 -4.52 3.74 7.66
C ARG A 60 -4.27 5.19 7.26
N LEU A 61 -5.17 5.67 6.41
CA LEU A 61 -5.29 7.04 5.96
C LEU A 61 -6.78 7.37 5.87
N HIS A 62 -7.22 8.47 6.46
CA HIS A 62 -8.62 8.92 6.35
C HIS A 62 -8.79 10.36 6.84
N THR A 63 -9.84 11.02 6.37
CA THR A 63 -10.30 12.29 6.95
C THR A 63 -11.09 12.08 8.23
N THR A 64 -11.02 13.01 9.18
CA THR A 64 -11.73 12.93 10.47
C THR A 64 -12.29 14.27 10.92
N ALA A 65 -13.44 14.25 11.61
CA ALA A 65 -13.98 15.41 12.32
C ALA A 65 -13.49 15.48 13.78
N TYR A 66 -12.88 14.40 14.28
CA TYR A 66 -12.45 14.31 15.68
C TYR A 66 -11.14 15.06 15.91
N VAL A 67 -11.18 16.02 16.83
CA VAL A 67 -9.97 16.66 17.36
C VAL A 67 -9.39 15.73 18.42
N ARG A 68 -8.16 15.25 18.20
CA ARG A 68 -7.41 14.44 19.17
C ARG A 68 -6.55 15.32 20.05
N ASP A 69 -6.21 14.82 21.24
CA ASP A 69 -5.19 15.42 22.09
C ASP A 69 -3.87 15.48 21.33
N LYS A 70 -3.25 16.66 21.35
CA LYS A 70 -2.02 16.95 20.62
C LYS A 70 -0.87 16.96 21.61
N SER A 71 0.27 16.42 21.22
CA SER A 71 1.50 16.71 21.95
C SER A 71 1.75 18.22 21.92
N ASN A 72 2.00 18.83 23.08
CA ASN A 72 2.38 20.24 23.16
C ASN A 72 3.72 20.52 22.49
N THR A 73 4.61 19.52 22.41
CA THR A 73 5.93 19.64 21.79
C THR A 73 5.97 18.87 20.47
N PRO A 74 6.16 19.54 19.32
CA PRO A 74 6.26 18.87 18.03
C PRO A 74 7.57 18.08 17.90
N SER A 75 7.52 16.93 17.25
CA SER A 75 8.70 16.13 16.94
C SER A 75 9.60 16.81 15.91
N GLY A 76 10.89 16.44 15.87
CA GLY A 76 11.82 16.95 14.84
C GLY A 76 11.34 16.64 13.41
N PHE A 77 10.70 15.48 13.22
CA PHE A 77 10.06 15.10 11.96
C PHE A 77 8.90 16.05 11.61
N THR A 78 7.99 16.33 12.54
CA THR A 78 6.90 17.29 12.34
C THR A 78 7.40 18.71 12.09
N LEU A 79 8.45 19.15 12.78
CA LEU A 79 9.07 20.45 12.52
C LEU A 79 9.62 20.53 11.09
N LYS A 80 10.24 19.45 10.61
CA LYS A 80 10.74 19.37 9.23
C LYS A 80 9.59 19.40 8.22
N LEU A 81 8.52 18.64 8.44
CA LEU A 81 7.29 18.74 7.62
C LEU A 81 6.77 20.18 7.62
N ARG A 82 6.52 20.79 8.78
CA ARG A 82 6.02 22.16 8.90
C ARG A 82 6.93 23.19 8.24
N LYS A 83 8.24 22.97 8.18
CA LYS A 83 9.19 23.84 7.48
C LYS A 83 8.99 23.79 5.96
N HIS A 84 8.68 22.61 5.41
CA HIS A 84 8.66 22.39 3.97
C HIS A 84 7.27 22.45 3.36
N ILE A 85 6.22 21.93 3.99
CA ILE A 85 4.89 21.82 3.34
C ILE A 85 3.85 22.81 3.88
N ARG A 86 4.08 23.45 5.03
CA ARG A 86 3.11 24.37 5.62
C ARG A 86 2.87 25.55 4.68
N THR A 87 1.63 26.03 4.63
CA THR A 87 1.08 27.03 3.71
C THR A 87 1.11 26.67 2.22
N ARG A 88 1.75 25.58 1.83
CA ARG A 88 1.74 25.10 0.44
C ARG A 88 0.42 24.44 0.12
N ARG A 89 0.03 24.58 -1.14
CA ARG A 89 -1.17 23.98 -1.71
C ARG A 89 -0.90 22.52 -2.05
N LEU A 90 -1.85 21.65 -1.74
CA LEU A 90 -1.87 20.26 -2.19
C LEU A 90 -2.28 20.27 -3.67
N GLU A 91 -1.36 19.90 -4.55
CA GLU A 91 -1.58 19.95 -6.00
C GLU A 91 -1.99 18.61 -6.56
N ASP A 92 -1.53 17.51 -5.95
CA ASP A 92 -1.89 16.17 -6.39
C ASP A 92 -1.88 15.16 -5.24
N VAL A 93 -2.71 14.13 -5.40
CA VAL A 93 -2.74 12.92 -4.56
C VAL A 93 -2.91 11.73 -5.48
N HIS A 94 -1.91 10.85 -5.50
CA HIS A 94 -1.95 9.65 -6.31
C HIS A 94 -1.35 8.45 -5.59
N GLN A 95 -1.76 7.27 -6.03
CA GLN A 95 -1.12 6.02 -5.66
C GLN A 95 0.12 5.80 -6.54
N LEU A 96 1.22 5.36 -5.95
CA LEU A 96 2.43 5.04 -6.70
C LEU A 96 2.35 3.60 -7.20
N GLY A 97 2.18 3.44 -8.51
CA GLY A 97 1.99 2.14 -9.15
C GLY A 97 0.76 1.39 -8.62
N TYR A 98 0.92 0.09 -8.39
CA TYR A 98 -0.08 -0.80 -7.77
C TYR A 98 0.25 -1.13 -6.30
N ASP A 99 1.21 -0.41 -5.72
CA ASP A 99 1.63 -0.61 -4.34
C ASP A 99 0.80 0.21 -3.36
N ARG A 100 0.85 -0.19 -2.09
CA ARG A 100 0.16 0.51 -1.00
C ARG A 100 0.97 1.73 -0.56
N ILE A 101 1.26 2.59 -1.51
CA ILE A 101 2.09 3.78 -1.39
C ILE A 101 1.30 4.94 -1.96
N ILE A 102 1.16 6.01 -1.19
CA ILE A 102 0.38 7.20 -1.56
C ILE A 102 1.31 8.40 -1.52
N VAL A 103 1.29 9.20 -2.59
CA VAL A 103 2.12 10.39 -2.75
C VAL A 103 1.21 11.62 -2.71
N PHE A 104 1.54 12.54 -1.81
CA PHE A 104 0.92 13.86 -1.70
C PHE A 104 1.90 14.91 -2.20
N GLN A 105 1.55 15.64 -3.25
CA GLN A 105 2.37 16.70 -3.80
C GLN A 105 1.95 18.07 -3.23
N PHE A 106 2.87 18.73 -2.54
CA PHE A 106 2.68 20.09 -2.05
C PHE A 106 3.52 21.08 -2.84
N GLY A 107 2.87 21.99 -3.57
CA GLY A 107 3.51 22.96 -4.46
C GLY A 107 3.89 22.39 -5.83
N LEU A 108 4.47 23.24 -6.68
CA LEU A 108 4.79 22.95 -8.08
C LEU A 108 6.27 23.25 -8.40
N GLY A 109 6.77 22.61 -9.46
CA GLY A 109 8.12 22.81 -10.00
C GLY A 109 9.21 22.52 -8.97
N VAL A 110 10.27 23.32 -8.97
CA VAL A 110 11.42 23.22 -8.05
C VAL A 110 11.05 23.40 -6.57
N ASN A 111 9.86 23.92 -6.31
CA ASN A 111 9.30 24.17 -4.99
C ASN A 111 8.31 23.07 -4.57
N ALA A 112 8.18 22.00 -5.35
CA ALA A 112 7.38 20.85 -4.98
C ALA A 112 8.06 20.05 -3.86
N HIS A 113 7.25 19.60 -2.91
CA HIS A 113 7.64 18.64 -1.89
C HIS A 113 6.65 17.49 -1.89
N TYR A 114 7.15 16.26 -1.76
CA TYR A 114 6.28 15.09 -1.69
C TYR A 114 6.25 14.53 -0.28
N VAL A 115 5.06 14.23 0.21
CA VAL A 115 4.86 13.38 1.39
C VAL A 115 4.42 12.02 0.91
N ILE A 116 5.24 11.01 1.14
CA ILE A 116 5.01 9.63 0.72
C ILE A 116 4.60 8.83 1.95
N LEU A 117 3.44 8.18 1.87
CA LEU A 117 2.91 7.31 2.90
C LEU A 117 2.99 5.86 2.43
N GLU A 118 3.76 5.05 3.15
CA GLU A 118 3.85 3.60 2.94
C GLU A 118 2.91 2.88 3.93
N LEU A 119 1.96 2.11 3.39
CA LEU A 119 0.95 1.36 4.15
C LEU A 119 1.22 -0.16 4.17
N TYR A 120 2.45 -0.56 3.87
CA TYR A 120 2.88 -1.96 3.89
C TYR A 120 3.95 -2.22 4.97
N ALA A 121 4.13 -3.49 5.35
CA ALA A 121 5.07 -3.92 6.37
C ALA A 121 4.96 -3.08 7.67
N GLN A 122 6.05 -2.45 8.11
CA GLN A 122 6.06 -1.58 9.30
C GLN A 122 5.57 -0.14 9.01
N GLY A 123 5.35 0.18 7.74
CA GLY A 123 4.98 1.50 7.25
C GLY A 123 6.11 2.52 7.27
N ASN A 124 5.88 3.63 6.58
CA ASN A 124 6.74 4.80 6.65
C ASN A 124 5.96 6.07 6.29
N ILE A 125 6.47 7.21 6.75
CA ILE A 125 6.10 8.53 6.21
C ILE A 125 7.40 9.23 5.87
N ILE A 126 7.50 9.68 4.63
CA ILE A 126 8.73 10.18 4.05
C ILE A 126 8.43 11.55 3.45
N LEU A 127 9.30 12.52 3.71
CA LEU A 127 9.29 13.82 3.06
C LEU A 127 10.44 13.89 2.05
N THR A 128 10.14 14.26 0.81
CA THR A 128 11.14 14.49 -0.23
C THR A 128 11.05 15.90 -0.82
N ASP A 129 12.08 16.31 -1.55
CA ASP A 129 12.03 17.46 -2.46
C ASP A 129 11.45 17.06 -3.84
N SER A 130 11.55 17.98 -4.81
CA SER A 130 11.01 17.83 -6.17
C SER A 130 11.67 16.70 -6.97
N GLU A 131 12.91 16.32 -6.62
CA GLU A 131 13.68 15.26 -7.29
C GLU A 131 13.58 13.92 -6.56
N TYR A 132 12.60 13.79 -5.64
CA TYR A 132 12.43 12.64 -4.76
C TYR A 132 13.63 12.39 -3.83
N MET A 133 14.48 13.40 -3.55
CA MET A 133 15.53 13.26 -2.55
C MET A 133 14.93 13.31 -1.15
N ILE A 134 15.18 12.27 -0.36
CA ILE A 134 14.61 12.12 0.98
C ILE A 134 15.21 13.17 1.92
N MET A 135 14.35 14.03 2.45
CA MET A 135 14.73 15.07 3.41
C MET A 135 14.60 14.60 4.85
N THR A 136 13.57 13.81 5.14
CA THR A 136 13.35 13.15 6.44
C THR A 136 12.36 11.99 6.26
N LEU A 137 12.41 11.04 7.19
CA LEU A 137 11.61 9.82 7.18
C LEU A 137 11.42 9.32 8.61
N LEU A 138 10.37 8.55 8.87
CA LEU A 138 10.15 7.92 10.17
C LEU A 138 11.12 6.77 10.44
N ARG A 139 11.41 5.98 9.41
CA ARG A 139 12.23 4.78 9.53
C ARG A 139 13.12 4.58 8.32
N SER A 140 14.43 4.44 8.56
CA SER A 140 15.37 3.97 7.53
C SER A 140 15.28 2.46 7.35
N HIS A 141 15.39 2.00 6.11
CA HIS A 141 15.40 0.57 5.78
C HIS A 141 16.26 0.31 4.55
N ARG A 142 16.89 -0.84 4.52
CA ARG A 142 17.69 -1.34 3.41
C ARG A 142 17.25 -2.76 3.09
N ASP A 143 17.08 -3.04 1.81
CA ASP A 143 16.81 -4.37 1.28
C ASP A 143 17.95 -4.70 0.30
N ASP A 144 18.89 -5.52 0.74
CA ASP A 144 20.04 -5.92 -0.05
C ASP A 144 19.67 -6.85 -1.21
N ASN A 145 18.60 -7.63 -1.07
CA ASN A 145 18.15 -8.55 -2.12
C ASN A 145 17.55 -7.78 -3.29
N LYS A 146 16.82 -6.70 -2.99
CA LYS A 146 16.25 -5.79 -4.00
C LYS A 146 17.17 -4.63 -4.37
N GLY A 147 18.34 -4.53 -3.73
CA GLY A 147 19.36 -3.53 -4.04
C GLY A 147 18.96 -2.08 -3.76
N PHE A 148 18.04 -1.81 -2.82
CA PHE A 148 17.63 -0.43 -2.49
C PHE A 148 17.76 -0.09 -1.01
N ALA A 149 17.95 1.21 -0.75
CA ALA A 149 18.00 1.78 0.59
C ALA A 149 17.14 3.04 0.68
N ILE A 150 16.20 3.04 1.63
CA ILE A 150 15.38 4.20 1.99
C ILE A 150 16.04 4.84 3.21
N MET A 151 16.73 5.95 2.98
CA MET A 151 17.44 6.72 4.02
C MET A 151 17.54 8.19 3.65
N SER A 152 17.84 9.04 4.63
CA SER A 152 17.95 10.48 4.41
C SER A 152 19.04 10.80 3.38
N ARG A 153 18.82 11.84 2.57
CA ARG A 153 19.69 12.31 1.48
C ARG A 153 19.89 11.31 0.32
N HIS A 154 19.05 10.30 0.21
CA HIS A 154 19.03 9.39 -0.95
C HIS A 154 17.75 9.62 -1.76
N ARG A 155 17.78 9.29 -3.05
CA ARG A 155 16.58 9.36 -3.90
C ARG A 155 15.63 8.22 -3.52
N TYR A 156 14.35 8.55 -3.33
CA TYR A 156 13.32 7.55 -3.12
C TYR A 156 13.13 6.74 -4.41
N PRO A 157 13.24 5.40 -4.36
CA PRO A 157 13.17 4.55 -5.55
C PRO A 157 11.71 4.41 -5.99
N ILE A 158 11.26 5.26 -6.91
CA ILE A 158 9.90 5.17 -7.46
C ILE A 158 9.80 4.06 -8.52
N GLU A 159 10.92 3.72 -9.13
CA GLU A 159 11.03 2.79 -10.26
C GLU A 159 10.83 1.32 -9.86
N ILE A 160 10.99 1.00 -8.57
CA ILE A 160 10.78 -0.36 -8.05
C ILE A 160 9.30 -0.68 -7.79
N CYS A 161 8.41 0.32 -7.89
CA CYS A 161 6.99 0.13 -7.62
C CYS A 161 6.35 -0.72 -8.70
N ARG A 162 5.46 -1.63 -8.30
CA ARG A 162 4.75 -2.52 -9.23
C ARG A 162 3.89 -1.71 -10.19
N VAL A 163 4.00 -1.96 -11.48
CA VAL A 163 3.10 -1.37 -12.48
C VAL A 163 1.79 -2.16 -12.49
N PHE A 164 0.66 -1.44 -12.55
CA PHE A 164 -0.62 -2.11 -12.74
C PHE A 164 -0.74 -2.61 -14.18
N GLU A 165 -0.90 -3.92 -14.33
CA GLU A 165 -1.26 -4.54 -15.60
C GLU A 165 -2.70 -5.00 -15.56
N ARG A 166 -3.50 -4.53 -16.53
CA ARG A 166 -4.88 -4.98 -16.65
C ARG A 166 -4.90 -6.48 -16.98
N THR A 167 -5.64 -7.24 -16.18
CA THR A 167 -5.92 -8.65 -16.47
C THR A 167 -6.79 -8.76 -17.73
N THR A 168 -6.33 -9.53 -18.71
CA THR A 168 -7.08 -9.89 -19.92
C THR A 168 -7.71 -11.27 -19.76
N VAL A 169 -8.70 -11.58 -20.61
CA VAL A 169 -9.32 -12.91 -20.64
C VAL A 169 -8.28 -14.00 -20.94
N SER A 170 -7.35 -13.75 -21.87
CA SER A 170 -6.24 -14.68 -22.18
C SER A 170 -5.39 -14.94 -20.94
N LYS A 171 -4.95 -13.89 -20.23
CA LYS A 171 -4.13 -14.02 -19.01
C LYS A 171 -4.85 -14.80 -17.92
N LEU A 172 -6.18 -14.63 -17.78
CA LEU A 172 -6.99 -15.40 -16.85
C LEU A 172 -7.09 -16.88 -17.27
N GLN A 173 -7.34 -17.16 -18.55
CA GLN A 173 -7.41 -18.53 -19.08
C GLN A 173 -6.06 -19.24 -18.93
N GLU A 174 -4.96 -18.58 -19.28
CA GLU A 174 -3.59 -19.08 -19.09
C GLU A 174 -3.28 -19.37 -17.61
N ALA A 175 -3.70 -18.49 -16.70
CA ALA A 175 -3.55 -18.73 -15.27
C ALA A 175 -4.33 -19.97 -14.80
N LEU A 176 -5.55 -20.17 -15.31
CA LEU A 176 -6.36 -21.35 -14.94
C LEU A 176 -5.78 -22.65 -15.54
N THR A 177 -5.27 -22.62 -16.77
CA THR A 177 -4.72 -23.79 -17.46
C THR A 177 -3.32 -24.17 -16.98
N ALA A 178 -2.44 -23.20 -16.73
CA ALA A 178 -1.06 -23.45 -16.27
C ALA A 178 -1.03 -24.13 -14.89
N PHE A 179 -1.98 -23.82 -14.02
CA PHE A 179 -2.10 -24.46 -12.72
C PHE A 179 -2.64 -25.89 -12.82
N SER A 180 -3.54 -26.16 -13.77
CA SER A 180 -4.00 -27.52 -14.05
C SER A 180 -2.88 -28.45 -14.52
N LEU A 181 -1.82 -27.92 -15.17
CA LEU A 181 -0.65 -28.70 -15.62
C LEU A 181 0.32 -28.99 -14.47
N LYS A 182 0.56 -28.01 -13.58
CA LYS A 182 1.43 -28.18 -12.40
C LYS A 182 0.89 -29.21 -11.40
N ASP A 183 -0.44 -29.36 -11.33
CA ASP A 183 -1.09 -30.39 -10.51
C ASP A 183 -0.90 -31.82 -11.06
N LEU A 184 -0.55 -31.97 -12.33
CA LEU A 184 -0.21 -33.28 -12.93
C LEU A 184 1.24 -33.65 -12.62
N GLU A 185 2.17 -32.69 -12.77
CA GLU A 185 3.59 -32.90 -12.45
C GLU A 185 3.81 -33.20 -10.96
N ALA A 186 3.05 -32.57 -10.05
CA ALA A 186 3.13 -32.81 -8.62
C ALA A 186 2.55 -34.17 -8.18
N LYS A 187 1.85 -34.90 -9.05
CA LYS A 187 1.30 -36.24 -8.78
C LYS A 187 2.21 -37.37 -9.26
N ASP A 188 3.20 -37.09 -10.11
CA ASP A 188 4.13 -38.09 -10.64
C ASP A 188 5.42 -38.25 -9.82
N ASP A 189 5.64 -37.43 -8.78
CA ASP A 189 6.74 -37.60 -7.83
C ASP A 189 6.34 -38.57 -6.69
N GLU A 190 6.73 -39.83 -6.82
CA GLU A 190 6.66 -40.83 -5.74
C GLU A 190 7.57 -40.47 -4.54
N PRO A 191 7.18 -40.83 -3.30
CA PRO A 191 7.92 -40.46 -2.09
C PRO A 191 9.16 -41.33 -1.90
N LYS A 192 10.36 -40.73 -2.00
CA LYS A 192 11.61 -41.38 -1.58
C LYS A 192 11.72 -41.42 -0.05
N GLU A 193 12.04 -42.62 0.44
CA GLU A 193 12.13 -43.01 1.86
C GLU A 193 12.95 -42.06 2.75
N GLN A 194 12.41 -41.81 3.94
CA GLN A 194 13.10 -41.14 5.05
C GLN A 194 14.07 -42.11 5.74
N ASN A 195 15.30 -41.67 5.98
CA ASN A 195 16.10 -42.22 7.08
C ASN A 195 16.88 -41.14 7.84
N GLY A 196 16.51 -40.95 9.10
CA GLY A 196 17.40 -40.70 10.24
C GLY A 196 18.00 -39.31 10.48
N GLY A 197 17.58 -38.64 11.56
CA GLY A 197 18.47 -37.78 12.35
C GLY A 197 17.89 -36.48 12.93
N LYS A 198 17.35 -36.54 14.15
CA LYS A 198 16.90 -35.38 14.96
C LYS A 198 18.04 -34.42 15.32
N LYS A 199 17.80 -33.09 15.24
CA LYS A 199 17.89 -32.14 16.39
C LYS A 199 17.39 -30.72 16.06
N GLY A 200 16.21 -30.39 16.62
CA GLY A 200 15.95 -29.19 17.44
C GLY A 200 16.12 -27.79 16.84
N GLY A 201 15.08 -27.26 16.21
CA GLY A 201 14.83 -25.83 16.04
C GLY A 201 13.39 -25.60 15.56
N LYS A 202 12.57 -24.85 16.30
CA LYS A 202 11.15 -24.60 15.97
C LYS A 202 11.02 -23.83 14.64
N SER A 203 10.88 -24.58 13.54
CA SER A 203 10.38 -24.11 12.25
C SER A 203 8.88 -24.40 12.20
N ASN A 204 8.09 -23.39 11.80
CA ASN A 204 6.66 -23.55 11.60
C ASN A 204 6.45 -24.42 10.35
N ASP A 205 6.24 -25.71 10.60
CA ASP A 205 6.11 -26.78 9.61
C ASP A 205 4.74 -26.63 8.91
N TYR A 206 4.75 -26.16 7.66
CA TYR A 206 3.60 -26.27 6.75
C TYR A 206 3.91 -27.34 5.71
N THR A 207 3.99 -28.59 6.18
CA THR A 207 3.93 -29.80 5.34
C THR A 207 2.46 -30.20 5.18
N GLY A 208 1.78 -29.51 4.26
CA GLY A 208 0.47 -29.90 3.74
C GLY A 208 0.45 -29.60 2.26
N ALA A 209 0.22 -30.62 1.42
CA ALA A 209 0.12 -30.49 -0.03
C ALA A 209 -0.67 -29.23 -0.40
N LYS A 210 -0.03 -28.28 -1.12
CA LYS A 210 -0.67 -27.04 -1.58
C LYS A 210 -1.83 -27.42 -2.51
N GLN A 211 -3.03 -27.58 -1.97
CA GLN A 211 -4.24 -27.77 -2.78
C GLN A 211 -4.53 -26.45 -3.53
N PHE A 212 -4.59 -26.50 -4.86
CA PHE A 212 -4.86 -25.32 -5.69
C PHE A 212 -6.36 -25.04 -5.77
N THR A 213 -6.81 -24.11 -4.93
CA THR A 213 -8.17 -23.55 -4.99
C THR A 213 -8.21 -22.38 -5.97
N LEU A 214 -9.39 -22.06 -6.51
CA LEU A 214 -9.59 -20.85 -7.33
C LEU A 214 -9.06 -19.58 -6.64
N LYS A 215 -9.22 -19.49 -5.32
CA LYS A 215 -8.72 -18.38 -4.50
C LYS A 215 -7.20 -18.21 -4.61
N ASN A 216 -6.46 -19.32 -4.54
CA ASN A 216 -4.99 -19.31 -4.62
C ASN A 216 -4.53 -18.95 -6.04
N ILE A 217 -5.20 -19.47 -7.06
CA ILE A 217 -4.85 -19.19 -8.47
C ILE A 217 -5.04 -17.70 -8.78
N LEU A 218 -6.19 -17.12 -8.44
CA LEU A 218 -6.44 -15.69 -8.66
C LEU A 218 -5.51 -14.81 -7.82
N GLY A 219 -5.18 -15.23 -6.60
CA GLY A 219 -4.26 -14.48 -5.74
C GLY A 219 -2.82 -14.47 -6.26
N ASP A 220 -2.29 -15.66 -6.58
CA ASP A 220 -0.89 -15.83 -6.96
C ASP A 220 -0.64 -15.41 -8.43
N ALA A 221 -1.54 -15.73 -9.35
CA ALA A 221 -1.34 -15.47 -10.78
C ALA A 221 -1.69 -14.04 -11.21
N LEU A 222 -2.68 -13.41 -10.55
CA LEU A 222 -3.17 -12.09 -10.92
C LEU A 222 -2.81 -11.01 -9.91
N GLY A 223 -2.14 -11.37 -8.81
CA GLY A 223 -1.68 -10.43 -7.78
C GLY A 223 -2.81 -9.80 -6.97
N TYR A 224 -4.02 -10.37 -7.02
CA TYR A 224 -5.15 -9.91 -6.22
C TYR A 224 -5.00 -10.37 -4.77
N GLY A 225 -5.32 -9.48 -3.82
CA GLY A 225 -5.35 -9.85 -2.41
C GLY A 225 -6.42 -10.93 -2.15
N PRO A 226 -6.28 -11.76 -1.11
CA PRO A 226 -7.16 -12.91 -0.87
C PRO A 226 -8.63 -12.51 -0.73
N GLN A 227 -8.93 -11.33 -0.16
CA GLN A 227 -10.29 -10.82 -0.04
C GLN A 227 -10.89 -10.41 -1.40
N LEU A 228 -10.08 -9.82 -2.28
CA LEU A 228 -10.53 -9.43 -3.61
C LEU A 228 -10.74 -10.65 -4.49
N SER A 229 -9.83 -11.62 -4.44
CA SER A 229 -9.99 -12.91 -5.13
C SER A 229 -11.27 -13.62 -4.69
N GLU A 230 -11.56 -13.64 -3.39
CA GLU A 230 -12.76 -14.24 -2.83
C GLU A 230 -14.04 -13.52 -3.26
N HIS A 231 -14.04 -12.18 -3.24
CA HIS A 231 -15.15 -11.38 -3.75
C HIS A 231 -15.42 -11.67 -5.23
N ILE A 232 -14.38 -11.71 -6.08
CA ILE A 232 -14.53 -12.01 -7.52
C ILE A 232 -15.17 -13.38 -7.73
N ILE A 233 -14.75 -14.40 -6.98
CA ILE A 233 -15.29 -15.77 -7.11
C ILE A 233 -16.76 -15.81 -6.69
N LEU A 234 -17.11 -15.18 -5.56
CA LEU A 234 -18.49 -15.15 -5.07
C LEU A 234 -19.42 -14.36 -5.99
N ASP A 235 -18.95 -13.23 -6.54
CA ASP A 235 -19.69 -12.43 -7.52
C ASP A 235 -19.97 -13.20 -8.82
N ALA A 236 -19.05 -14.09 -9.20
CA ALA A 236 -19.24 -15.03 -10.30
C ALA A 236 -20.16 -16.23 -9.96
N GLY A 237 -20.72 -16.31 -8.75
CA GLY A 237 -21.57 -17.41 -8.30
C GLY A 237 -20.81 -18.72 -8.02
N LEU A 238 -19.49 -18.65 -7.85
CA LEU A 238 -18.63 -19.80 -7.60
C LEU A 238 -18.22 -19.90 -6.12
N VAL A 239 -17.71 -21.06 -5.72
CA VAL A 239 -17.23 -21.29 -4.33
C VAL A 239 -15.70 -21.09 -4.27
N PRO A 240 -15.16 -20.27 -3.35
CA PRO A 240 -13.71 -20.02 -3.23
C PRO A 240 -12.86 -21.28 -3.00
N SER A 241 -13.43 -22.30 -2.34
CA SER A 241 -12.78 -23.58 -2.09
C SER A 241 -12.90 -24.58 -3.24
N THR A 242 -13.53 -24.21 -4.36
CA THR A 242 -13.60 -25.07 -5.54
C THR A 242 -12.19 -25.40 -6.01
N LYS A 243 -11.92 -26.70 -6.15
CA LYS A 243 -10.66 -27.22 -6.65
C LYS A 243 -10.66 -27.12 -8.17
N VAL A 244 -9.55 -26.65 -8.73
CA VAL A 244 -9.35 -26.64 -10.18
C VAL A 244 -8.63 -27.94 -10.55
N SER A 245 -9.39 -29.03 -10.62
CA SER A 245 -8.91 -30.28 -11.21
C SER A 245 -9.54 -30.43 -12.58
N GLN A 246 -8.76 -30.88 -13.58
CA GLN A 246 -9.31 -31.30 -14.86
C GLN A 246 -10.47 -32.26 -14.63
N ASP A 247 -11.66 -31.90 -15.13
CA ASP A 247 -12.66 -32.91 -15.46
C ASP A 247 -12.00 -33.81 -16.51
N LYS A 248 -11.60 -35.01 -16.07
CA LYS A 248 -11.44 -36.16 -16.96
C LYS A 248 -12.86 -36.51 -17.41
N ASN A 249 -13.38 -35.83 -18.43
CA ASN A 249 -14.58 -36.33 -19.08
C ASN A 249 -14.18 -37.40 -20.11
N PRO A 250 -14.95 -38.50 -20.17
CA PRO A 250 -14.58 -39.79 -20.77
C PRO A 250 -14.53 -39.77 -22.31
#